data_AF-A0A6G0FDU6-F1
#
_entry.id   AF-A0A6G0FDU6-F1
#
_cell.length_a   1.000
_cell.length_b   1.000
_cell.length_c   1.000
_cell.angle_alpha   90.00
_cell.angle_beta   90.00
_cell.angle_gamma   90.00
#
_symmetry.space_group_name_H-M   'P 1'
#
loop_
_entity.id
_entity.type
_entity.pdbx_description
1 polymer ?
#
loop_
_entity_poly.entity_id
_entity_poly.type
_entity_poly.pdbx_seq_one_letter_code
_entity_poly.pdbx_strand_id
1 'polypeptide(L)'
;MRTYVGHQQAVSAEDFVELALGTPIELWLGAEGETDEERAARLDAARDILADPEYSNLPDDVARIAAEVIEAHAPELFNVVPLASPARRRRSSRKGAAA
;
A
#
# COMPACT_ATOMS: atom_id res chain seq x y z
N MET A 1 10.59 15.84 16.99
CA MET A 1 9.91 14.65 17.54
C MET A 1 10.83 13.46 17.34
N ARG A 2 10.88 12.47 18.24
CA ARG A 2 11.64 11.22 18.01
C ARG A 2 10.65 10.14 17.55
N THR A 3 10.98 9.44 16.47
CA THR A 3 10.13 8.39 15.88
C THR A 3 10.75 7.03 16.17
N TYR A 4 9.93 6.07 16.60
CA TYR A 4 10.37 4.74 16.97
C TYR A 4 9.48 3.67 16.33
N VAL A 5 10.09 2.56 15.95
CA VAL A 5 9.42 1.32 15.53
C VAL A 5 9.95 0.20 16.43
N GLY A 6 9.06 -0.36 17.26
CA GLY A 6 9.48 -1.24 18.35
C GLY A 6 10.45 -0.54 19.30
N HIS A 7 11.66 -1.07 19.41
CA HIS A 7 12.73 -0.53 20.26
C HIS A 7 13.79 0.28 19.49
N GLN A 8 13.62 0.43 18.17
CA GLN A 8 14.58 1.10 17.28
C GLN A 8 14.12 2.52 16.97
N GLN A 9 15.06 3.47 16.94
CA GLN A 9 14.81 4.85 16.55
C GLN A 9 14.99 5.03 15.05
N ALA A 10 14.00 5.59 14.36
CA ALA A 10 14.14 6.06 12.99
C ALA A 10 14.71 7.48 12.99
N VAL A 11 15.86 7.71 12.35
CA VAL A 11 16.48 9.05 12.24
C VAL A 11 16.13 9.73 10.92
N SER A 12 15.73 8.98 9.90
CA SER A 12 15.18 9.47 8.63
C SER A 12 13.79 8.88 8.33
N ALA A 13 13.19 9.33 7.23
CA ALA A 13 11.97 8.73 6.70
C ALA A 13 12.25 7.35 6.10
N GLU A 14 13.41 7.15 5.45
CA GLU A 14 13.80 5.83 4.95
C GLU A 14 13.95 4.83 6.11
N ASP A 15 14.63 5.20 7.20
CA ASP A 15 14.79 4.33 8.37
C ASP A 15 13.44 3.92 8.95
N PHE A 16 12.48 4.85 8.96
CA PHE A 16 11.15 4.55 9.44
C PHE A 16 10.48 3.48 8.58
N VAL A 17 10.59 3.58 7.25
CA VAL A 17 10.03 2.61 6.32
C VAL A 17 10.71 1.25 6.46
N GLU A 18 12.04 1.21 6.50
CA GLU A 18 12.79 -0.04 6.65
C GLU A 18 12.49 -0.74 7.97
N LEU A 19 12.45 0.00 9.07
CA LEU A 19 12.12 -0.56 10.38
C LEU A 19 10.65 -1.04 10.44
N ALA A 20 9.72 -0.33 9.79
CA ALA A 20 8.32 -0.72 9.74
C ALA A 20 8.10 -1.98 8.88
N LEU A 21 8.84 -2.11 7.77
CA LEU A 21 8.78 -3.27 6.89
C LEU A 21 9.60 -4.46 7.42
N GLY A 22 10.57 -4.21 8.30
CA GLY A 22 11.54 -5.22 8.77
C GLY A 22 12.53 -5.67 7.70
N THR A 23 12.54 -5.00 6.53
CA THR A 23 13.36 -5.34 5.37
C THR A 23 13.81 -4.05 4.65
N PRO A 24 14.98 -4.05 4.00
CA PRO A 24 15.46 -2.89 3.23
C PRO A 24 14.48 -2.52 2.10
N ILE A 25 14.26 -1.22 1.88
CA ILE A 25 13.30 -0.77 0.84
C ILE A 25 13.75 -1.14 -0.58
N GLU A 26 15.07 -1.14 -0.79
CA GLU A 26 15.71 -1.48 -2.06
C GLU A 26 15.43 -2.92 -2.48
N LEU A 27 15.20 -3.84 -1.53
CA LEU A 27 14.78 -5.22 -1.81
C LEU A 27 13.52 -5.23 -2.69
N TRP A 28 12.59 -4.32 -2.43
CA TRP A 28 11.29 -4.24 -3.07
C TRP A 28 11.28 -3.31 -4.28
N LEU A 29 11.88 -2.12 -4.15
CA LEU A 29 11.86 -1.08 -5.20
C LEU A 29 12.99 -1.25 -6.24
N GLY A 30 14.02 -2.02 -5.92
CA GLY A 30 15.26 -2.08 -6.70
C GLY A 30 16.29 -1.04 -6.25
N ALA A 31 17.53 -1.29 -6.63
CA ALA A 31 18.65 -0.39 -6.38
C ALA A 31 19.03 0.39 -7.66
N GLU A 32 19.51 1.63 -7.50
CA GLU A 32 19.98 2.42 -8.63
C GLU A 32 21.22 1.77 -9.26
N GLY A 33 21.17 1.52 -10.57
CA GLY A 33 22.25 0.88 -11.30
C GLY A 33 22.31 -0.65 -11.16
N GLU A 34 21.26 -1.31 -10.64
CA GLU A 34 21.22 -2.77 -10.57
C GLU A 34 21.39 -3.42 -11.95
N THR A 35 22.28 -4.42 -12.04
CA THR A 35 22.41 -5.28 -13.22
C THR A 35 21.23 -6.25 -13.32
N ASP A 36 21.07 -6.88 -14.49
CA ASP A 36 20.02 -7.87 -14.69
C ASP A 36 20.19 -9.08 -13.75
N GLU A 37 21.43 -9.50 -13.50
CA GLU A 37 21.73 -10.58 -12.54
C GLU A 37 21.42 -10.18 -11.10
N GLU A 38 21.80 -8.97 -10.67
CA GLU A 38 21.48 -8.47 -9.32
C GLU A 38 19.97 -8.32 -9.12
N ARG A 39 19.27 -7.81 -10.13
CA ARG A 39 17.81 -7.74 -10.14
C ARG A 39 17.19 -9.12 -10.00
N ALA A 40 17.70 -10.12 -10.72
CA ALA A 40 17.21 -11.49 -10.63
C ALA A 40 17.42 -12.07 -9.22
N ALA A 41 18.61 -11.90 -8.65
CA ALA A 41 18.92 -12.35 -7.29
C ALA A 41 18.05 -11.67 -6.23
N ARG A 42 17.83 -10.36 -6.35
CA ARG A 42 16.96 -9.60 -5.46
C ARG A 42 15.51 -10.08 -5.51
N LEU A 43 14.97 -10.29 -6.72
CA LEU A 43 13.61 -10.80 -6.89
C LEU A 43 13.46 -12.24 -6.39
N ASP A 44 14.52 -13.04 -6.48
CA ASP A 44 14.56 -14.40 -5.91
C ASP A 44 14.50 -14.35 -4.38
N ALA A 45 15.38 -13.57 -3.75
CA ALA A 45 15.39 -13.36 -2.30
C ALA A 45 14.06 -12.78 -1.78
N ALA A 46 13.47 -11.84 -2.51
CA ALA A 46 12.16 -11.29 -2.17
C ALA A 46 11.05 -12.36 -2.16
N ARG A 47 11.09 -13.32 -3.11
CA ARG A 47 10.13 -14.43 -3.14
C ARG A 47 10.35 -15.39 -1.97
N ASP A 48 11.61 -15.69 -1.63
CA ASP A 48 11.93 -16.55 -0.49
C ASP A 48 11.42 -15.95 0.83
N ILE A 49 11.61 -14.64 1.03
CA ILE A 49 11.10 -13.93 2.21
C ILE A 49 9.56 -13.97 2.26
N LEU A 50 8.89 -13.72 1.14
CA LEU A 50 7.42 -13.77 1.07
C LEU A 50 6.86 -15.19 1.26
N ALA A 51 7.66 -16.23 1.03
CA ALA A 51 7.28 -17.62 1.27
C ALA A 51 7.42 -18.04 2.75
N ASP A 52 8.14 -17.27 3.57
CA ASP A 52 8.28 -17.54 5.00
C ASP A 52 6.94 -17.29 5.72
N PRO A 53 6.46 -18.24 6.56
CA PRO A 53 5.24 -18.07 7.34
C PRO A 53 5.19 -16.79 8.19
N GLU A 54 6.33 -16.28 8.65
CA GLU A 54 6.43 -15.03 9.40
C GLU A 54 5.88 -13.83 8.61
N TYR A 55 6.08 -13.82 7.28
CA TYR A 55 5.66 -12.73 6.39
C TYR A 55 4.40 -13.07 5.57
N SER A 56 3.67 -14.13 5.94
CA SER A 56 2.48 -14.59 5.19
C SER A 56 1.38 -13.55 5.03
N ASN A 57 1.24 -12.61 5.97
CA ASN A 57 0.25 -11.52 5.90
C ASN A 57 0.75 -10.27 5.15
N LEU A 58 2.07 -10.18 4.88
CA LEU A 58 2.69 -9.00 4.32
C LEU A 58 2.09 -8.59 2.96
N PRO A 59 1.81 -9.50 2.01
CA PRO A 59 1.16 -9.12 0.75
C PRO A 59 -0.20 -8.45 0.92
N ASP A 60 -1.04 -8.99 1.81
CA ASP A 60 -2.38 -8.47 2.07
C ASP A 60 -2.33 -7.12 2.80
N ASP A 61 -1.39 -6.96 3.74
CA ASP A 61 -1.19 -5.70 4.46
C ASP A 61 -0.67 -4.60 3.53
N VAL A 62 0.30 -4.91 2.66
CA VAL A 62 0.81 -3.97 1.65
C VAL A 62 -0.29 -3.58 0.66
N ALA A 63 -1.09 -4.54 0.18
CA ALA A 63 -2.20 -4.26 -0.72
C ALA A 63 -3.26 -3.35 -0.07
N ARG A 64 -3.56 -3.57 1.21
CA ARG A 64 -4.50 -2.74 1.98
C ARG A 64 -3.98 -1.31 2.14
N ILE A 65 -2.72 -1.15 2.55
CA ILE A 65 -2.08 0.16 2.70
C ILE A 65 -2.05 0.90 1.35
N ALA A 66 -1.69 0.22 0.27
CA ALA A 66 -1.68 0.80 -1.07
C ALA A 66 -3.07 1.30 -1.48
N ALA A 67 -4.12 0.51 -1.22
CA ALA A 67 -5.50 0.92 -1.49
C ALA A 67 -5.90 2.16 -0.68
N GLU A 68 -5.59 2.19 0.62
CA GLU A 68 -5.89 3.34 1.49
C GLU A 68 -5.16 4.62 1.04
N VAL A 69 -3.87 4.51 0.68
CA VAL A 69 -3.08 5.63 0.17
C VAL A 69 -3.64 6.12 -1.18
N ILE A 70 -3.98 5.19 -2.06
CA ILE A 70 -4.63 5.51 -3.34
C ILE A 70 -5.94 6.24 -3.10
N GLU A 71 -6.80 5.78 -2.20
CA GLU A 71 -8.08 6.44 -1.91
C GLU A 71 -7.90 7.83 -1.30
N ALA A 72 -6.95 7.98 -0.37
CA ALA A 72 -6.67 9.25 0.30
C ALA A 72 -6.05 10.30 -0.65
N HIS A 73 -5.21 9.86 -1.59
CA HIS A 73 -4.43 10.73 -2.47
C HIS A 73 -4.79 10.59 -3.95
N ALA A 74 -5.93 9.95 -4.29
CA ALA A 74 -6.31 9.67 -5.67
C ALA A 74 -6.23 10.86 -6.62
N PRO A 75 -6.67 12.09 -6.26
CA PRO A 75 -6.59 13.25 -7.15
C PRO A 75 -5.15 13.74 -7.41
N GLU A 76 -4.23 13.45 -6.49
CA GLU A 76 -2.83 13.84 -6.58
C GLU A 76 -2.00 12.77 -7.29
N LEU A 77 -2.34 11.49 -7.08
CA LEU A 77 -1.67 10.32 -7.65
C LEU A 77 -2.12 10.03 -9.09
N PHE A 78 -3.39 10.20 -9.36
CA PHE A 78 -3.96 10.01 -10.67
C PHE A 78 -4.48 11.37 -11.13
N ASN A 79 -4.07 11.81 -12.31
CA ASN A 79 -4.52 13.06 -12.91
C ASN A 79 -5.99 12.94 -13.38
N VAL A 80 -6.88 12.56 -12.47
CA VAL A 80 -8.27 12.21 -12.70
C VAL A 80 -9.16 13.32 -12.17
N VAL A 81 -9.93 13.92 -13.07
CA VAL A 81 -10.99 14.86 -12.71
C VAL A 81 -12.19 14.05 -12.21
N PRO A 82 -12.64 14.22 -10.95
CA PRO A 82 -13.78 13.48 -10.44
C PRO A 82 -15.03 13.82 -11.26
N LEU A 83 -15.62 12.82 -11.91
CA LEU A 83 -16.94 12.98 -12.55
C LEU A 83 -18.00 13.06 -11.45
N ALA A 84 -18.72 14.18 -11.41
CA ALA A 84 -19.78 14.41 -10.43
C ALA A 84 -20.82 13.28 -10.50
N SER A 85 -20.91 12.48 -9.44
CA SER A 85 -21.88 11.38 -9.37
C SER A 85 -23.29 11.97 -9.21
N PRO A 86 -24.25 11.62 -10.08
CA PRO A 86 -25.60 12.16 -9.98
C PRO A 86 -26.25 11.69 -8.68
N ALA A 87 -26.67 12.65 -7.86
CA ALA A 87 -27.34 12.41 -6.58
C ALA A 87 -28.45 11.35 -6.76
N ARG A 88 -28.28 10.20 -6.12
CA ARG A 88 -29.19 9.05 -6.19
C ARG A 88 -30.60 9.53 -5.84
N ARG A 89 -31.45 9.73 -6.85
CA ARG A 89 -32.84 10.15 -6.69
C ARG A 89 -33.53 9.14 -5.75
N ARG A 90 -33.78 9.54 -4.50
CA ARG A 90 -34.57 8.76 -3.53
C ARG A 90 -35.91 8.46 -4.20
N ARG A 91 -36.11 7.21 -4.66
CA ARG A 91 -37.42 6.72 -5.07
C ARG A 91 -38.30 6.78 -3.84
N SER A 92 -39.22 7.75 -3.79
CA SER A 92 -40.28 7.75 -2.77
C SER A 92 -41.06 6.46 -2.93
N SER A 93 -41.07 5.60 -1.91
CA SER A 93 -41.95 4.45 -1.85
C SER A 93 -43.39 4.95 -1.86
N ARG A 94 -44.09 4.79 -2.99
CA ARG A 94 -45.55 4.91 -2.98
C ARG A 94 -46.06 3.67 -2.27
N LYS A 95 -46.56 3.84 -1.04
CA LYS A 95 -47.42 2.86 -0.38
C LYS A 95 -48.60 2.59 -1.31
N GLY A 96 -48.67 1.37 -1.85
CA GLY A 96 -49.90 0.85 -2.44
C GLY A 96 -50.90 0.60 -1.32
N ALA A 97 -52.04 1.28 -1.37
CA ALA A 97 -53.21 1.01 -0.54
C ALA A 97 -54.39 0.70 -1.47
N ALA A 98 -55.34 -0.08 -0.94
CA ALA A 98 -56.63 -0.51 -1.49
C ALA A 98 -56.59 -1.80 -2.34
N ALA A 99 -57.54 -2.73 -2.24
CA ALA A 99 -58.70 -2.92 -1.34
C ALA A 99 -59.10 -4.40 -1.39
#